data_AF-A0A7S3QS46-F1
#
_entry.id   AF-A0A7S3QS46-F1
#
_cell.length_a   1.000
_cell.length_b   1.000
_cell.length_c   1.000
_cell.angle_alpha   90.00
_cell.angle_beta   90.00
_cell.angle_gamma   90.00
#
_symmetry.space_group_name_H-M   'P 1'
#
loop_
_entity.id
_entity.type
_entity.pdbx_description
1 polymer ?
#
loop_
_entity_poly.entity_id
_entity_poly.type
_entity_poly.pdbx_seq_one_letter_code
_entity_poly.pdbx_strand_id
1 'polypeptide(L)'
;MARRSAFEHVFILWFVLHIPITLLVDAQSVLPSHWFPSFAKQLVKWHVETNSDWLVGTNPLWFQSLICAELLFQLPCFVLLVIGLMKRKRWTRTLSIVYGIHAATTFIPITGEILFGRPMTPESIKLAAIYLPYLLMPAILALRMALFPYPDQSPLWQSTKDMVSKIVPSNTRPPSLLRRPFDLVYVLYFFSHVPITVLFDAQSIVPREVFPAWATGAMDWHARVNSDHLVQANPTWFVALVVCECLLQLPTFLVFVYAFMYQVSKVTSLPSCKGLELGHQTAAKLMSLAV
;
A
#
# COMPACT_ATOMS: atom_id res chain seq x y z
N MET A 1 14.45 27.35 -13.47
CA MET A 1 13.96 25.98 -13.17
C MET A 1 13.50 25.93 -11.71
N ALA A 2 12.26 25.49 -11.43
CA ALA A 2 11.81 25.33 -10.04
C ALA A 2 12.64 24.25 -9.32
N ARG A 3 13.24 24.61 -8.17
CA ARG A 3 14.10 23.74 -7.36
C ARG A 3 13.38 22.43 -7.00
N ARG A 4 14.11 21.31 -7.00
CA ARG A 4 13.60 20.02 -6.50
C ARG A 4 13.38 20.07 -5.00
N SER A 5 12.26 19.51 -4.54
CA SER A 5 12.01 19.41 -3.10
C SER A 5 12.98 18.40 -2.48
N ALA A 6 13.31 18.56 -1.19
CA ALA A 6 14.15 17.59 -0.48
C ALA A 6 13.54 16.17 -0.55
N PHE A 7 12.21 16.05 -0.43
CA PHE A 7 11.48 14.79 -0.54
C PHE A 7 11.69 14.07 -1.87
N GLU A 8 11.67 14.78 -3.01
CA GLU A 8 11.92 14.15 -4.32
C GLU A 8 13.31 13.50 -4.36
N HIS A 9 14.33 14.13 -3.77
CA HIS A 9 15.67 13.55 -3.72
C HIS A 9 15.71 12.30 -2.83
N VAL A 10 15.05 12.33 -1.67
CA VAL A 10 14.97 11.16 -0.76
C VAL A 10 14.32 9.97 -1.47
N PHE A 11 13.20 10.17 -2.16
CA PHE A 11 12.53 9.08 -2.88
C PHE A 11 13.34 8.57 -4.07
N ILE A 12 13.97 9.47 -4.84
CA ILE A 12 14.86 9.04 -5.94
C ILE A 12 16.01 8.21 -5.39
N LEU A 13 16.68 8.68 -4.33
CA LEU A 13 17.78 7.94 -3.71
C LEU A 13 17.32 6.59 -3.17
N TRP A 14 16.15 6.55 -2.51
CA TRP A 14 15.54 5.32 -2.03
C TRP A 14 15.39 4.28 -3.16
N PHE A 15 14.77 4.65 -4.28
CA PHE A 15 14.58 3.74 -5.41
C PHE A 15 15.90 3.33 -6.07
N VAL A 16 16.84 4.26 -6.24
CA VAL A 16 18.15 3.96 -6.83
C VAL A 16 18.92 2.96 -5.97
N LEU A 17 18.85 3.07 -4.64
CA LEU A 17 19.47 2.11 -3.73
C LEU A 17 18.71 0.78 -3.67
N HIS A 18 17.39 0.80 -3.77
CA HIS A 18 16.57 -0.41 -3.74
C HIS A 18 16.78 -1.31 -4.96
N ILE A 19 16.94 -0.75 -6.16
CA ILE A 19 17.12 -1.55 -7.37
C ILE A 19 18.25 -2.61 -7.23
N PRO A 20 19.49 -2.27 -6.86
CA PRO A 20 20.54 -3.27 -6.66
C PRO A 20 20.32 -4.15 -5.43
N ILE A 21 19.66 -3.65 -4.38
CA ILE A 21 19.30 -4.47 -3.21
C ILE A 21 18.33 -5.57 -3.63
N THR A 22 17.22 -5.23 -4.27
CA THR A 22 16.23 -6.19 -4.78
C THR A 22 16.86 -7.19 -5.74
N LEU A 23 17.69 -6.72 -6.68
CA LEU A 23 18.33 -7.59 -7.67
C LEU A 23 19.40 -8.52 -7.10
N LEU A 24 20.14 -8.10 -6.06
CA LEU A 24 21.27 -8.87 -5.54
C LEU A 24 20.94 -9.59 -4.23
N VAL A 25 19.99 -9.12 -3.45
CA VAL A 25 19.65 -9.63 -2.11
C VAL A 25 18.31 -10.33 -2.17
N ASP A 26 17.23 -9.60 -2.44
CA ASP A 26 15.86 -10.12 -2.28
C ASP A 26 15.55 -11.22 -3.30
N ALA A 27 15.99 -11.03 -4.56
CA ALA A 27 15.82 -12.00 -5.64
C ALA A 27 16.43 -13.38 -5.34
N GLN A 28 17.39 -13.50 -4.42
CA GLN A 28 17.96 -14.79 -4.00
C GLN A 28 16.92 -15.71 -3.34
N SER A 29 15.82 -15.15 -2.84
CA SER A 29 14.73 -15.92 -2.22
C SER A 29 13.95 -16.77 -3.22
N VAL A 30 13.97 -16.41 -4.52
CA VAL A 30 13.12 -17.05 -5.55
C VAL A 30 13.88 -17.48 -6.80
N LEU A 31 15.07 -16.93 -7.04
CA LEU A 31 15.91 -17.29 -8.20
C LEU A 31 17.01 -18.28 -7.84
N PRO A 32 17.52 -19.07 -8.80
CA PRO A 32 18.58 -20.03 -8.55
C PRO A 32 19.87 -19.40 -8.01
N SER A 33 20.46 -20.00 -6.97
CA SER A 33 21.64 -19.46 -6.28
C SER A 33 22.89 -19.27 -7.16
N HIS A 34 22.99 -19.98 -8.28
CA HIS A 34 24.11 -19.88 -9.22
C HIS A 34 24.06 -18.60 -10.09
N TRP A 35 22.95 -17.86 -10.08
CA TRP A 35 22.85 -16.57 -10.79
C TRP A 35 23.53 -15.42 -10.04
N PHE A 36 23.86 -15.64 -8.75
CA PHE A 36 24.33 -14.59 -7.87
C PHE A 36 25.82 -14.69 -7.57
N PRO A 37 26.54 -13.56 -7.56
CA PRO A 37 27.95 -13.53 -7.21
C PRO A 37 28.16 -13.90 -5.74
N SER A 38 29.36 -14.39 -5.40
CA SER A 38 29.67 -14.87 -4.06
C SER A 38 29.49 -13.81 -2.97
N PHE A 39 29.81 -12.55 -3.25
CA PHE A 39 29.64 -11.47 -2.27
C PHE A 39 28.17 -11.24 -1.89
N ALA A 40 27.24 -11.37 -2.84
CA ALA A 40 25.81 -11.16 -2.60
C ALA A 40 25.23 -12.29 -1.73
N LYS A 41 25.65 -13.52 -1.99
CA LYS A 41 25.29 -14.69 -1.15
C LYS A 41 25.84 -14.57 0.26
N GLN A 42 27.09 -14.10 0.39
CA GLN A 42 27.71 -13.85 1.69
C GLN A 42 26.99 -12.75 2.46
N LEU A 43 26.52 -11.70 1.77
CA LEU A 43 25.76 -10.62 2.39
C LEU A 43 24.42 -11.11 2.97
N VAL A 44 23.66 -11.92 2.23
CA VAL A 44 22.41 -12.53 2.74
C VAL A 44 22.71 -13.43 3.93
N LYS A 45 23.72 -14.30 3.83
CA LYS A 45 24.13 -15.17 4.94
C LYS A 45 24.50 -14.36 6.18
N TRP A 46 25.33 -13.33 6.03
CA TRP A 46 25.72 -12.44 7.10
C TRP A 46 24.52 -11.74 7.74
N HIS A 47 23.55 -11.28 6.94
CA HIS A 47 22.33 -10.63 7.43
C HIS A 47 21.49 -11.60 8.28
N VAL A 48 21.28 -12.83 7.81
CA VAL A 48 20.55 -13.88 8.53
C VAL A 48 21.23 -14.18 9.87
N GLU A 49 22.55 -14.34 9.87
CA GLU A 49 23.32 -14.66 11.08
C GLU A 49 23.38 -13.48 12.07
N THR A 50 23.53 -12.24 11.58
CA THR A 50 23.71 -11.03 12.41
C THR A 50 22.40 -10.51 13.01
N ASN A 51 21.29 -10.69 12.29
CA ASN A 51 19.98 -10.16 12.69
C ASN A 51 19.00 -11.25 13.11
N SER A 52 19.46 -12.51 13.18
CA SER A 52 18.60 -13.67 13.49
C SER A 52 17.36 -13.71 12.58
N ASP A 53 17.55 -13.35 11.30
CA ASP A 53 16.46 -13.24 10.32
C ASP A 53 16.01 -14.63 9.87
N TRP A 54 15.16 -15.21 10.70
CA TRP A 54 14.61 -16.54 10.46
C TRP A 54 13.67 -16.57 9.25
N LEU A 55 13.08 -15.44 8.87
CA LEU A 55 12.13 -15.38 7.75
C LEU A 55 12.88 -15.58 6.43
N VAL A 56 13.97 -14.84 6.22
CA VAL A 56 14.88 -15.05 5.09
C VAL A 56 15.57 -16.42 5.18
N GLY A 57 15.95 -16.84 6.39
CA GLY A 57 16.63 -18.13 6.60
C GLY A 57 15.76 -19.36 6.29
N THR A 58 14.47 -19.33 6.63
CA THR A 58 13.52 -20.43 6.35
C THR A 58 12.86 -20.31 4.98
N ASN A 59 12.77 -19.09 4.45
CA ASN A 59 12.25 -18.74 3.13
C ASN A 59 10.92 -19.45 2.78
N PRO A 60 9.84 -19.26 3.58
CA PRO A 60 8.56 -19.93 3.36
C PRO A 60 7.89 -19.47 2.05
N LEU A 61 7.03 -20.32 1.47
CA LEU A 61 6.41 -20.06 0.16
C LEU A 61 5.58 -18.77 0.09
N TRP A 62 4.87 -18.41 1.17
CA TRP A 62 4.13 -17.15 1.20
C TRP A 62 5.08 -15.94 1.12
N PHE A 63 6.24 -16.01 1.78
CA PHE A 63 7.25 -14.94 1.71
C PHE A 63 7.85 -14.87 0.30
N GLN A 64 8.21 -16.02 -0.29
CA GLN A 64 8.64 -16.09 -1.69
C GLN A 64 7.61 -15.46 -2.64
N SER A 65 6.31 -15.66 -2.41
CA SER A 65 5.26 -15.05 -3.24
C SER A 65 5.26 -13.52 -3.18
N LEU A 66 5.58 -12.94 -2.02
CA LEU A 66 5.73 -11.49 -1.86
C LEU A 66 6.99 -10.97 -2.57
N ILE A 67 8.10 -11.73 -2.50
CA ILE A 67 9.31 -11.40 -3.26
C ILE A 67 9.06 -11.52 -4.78
N CYS A 68 8.27 -12.49 -5.23
CA CYS A 68 7.84 -12.55 -6.63
C CYS A 68 7.04 -11.30 -7.04
N ALA A 69 6.13 -10.82 -6.19
CA ALA A 69 5.42 -9.56 -6.44
C ALA A 69 6.38 -8.36 -6.47
N GLU A 70 7.41 -8.36 -5.62
CA GLU A 70 8.47 -7.36 -5.66
C GLU A 70 9.18 -7.36 -7.03
N LEU A 71 9.66 -8.51 -7.49
CA LEU A 71 10.39 -8.61 -8.76
C LEU A 71 9.52 -8.29 -9.99
N LEU A 72 8.27 -8.76 -10.01
CA LEU A 72 7.40 -8.65 -11.18
C LEU A 72 6.69 -7.30 -11.28
N PHE A 73 6.47 -6.62 -10.15
CA PHE A 73 5.72 -5.36 -10.12
C PHE A 73 6.53 -4.21 -9.50
N GLN A 74 7.06 -4.38 -8.30
CA GLN A 74 7.71 -3.29 -7.57
C GLN A 74 9.02 -2.86 -8.24
N LEU A 75 9.85 -3.79 -8.70
CA LEU A 75 11.12 -3.51 -9.36
C LEU A 75 10.95 -2.71 -10.67
N PRO A 76 10.05 -3.09 -11.60
CA PRO A 76 9.69 -2.22 -12.73
C PRO A 76 9.21 -0.83 -12.29
N CYS A 77 8.40 -0.76 -11.22
CA CYS A 77 7.98 0.52 -10.65
C CYS A 77 9.15 1.35 -10.13
N PHE A 78 10.18 0.78 -9.50
CA PHE A 78 11.35 1.53 -9.04
C PHE A 78 12.02 2.29 -10.18
N VAL A 79 12.28 1.60 -11.29
CA VAL A 79 12.92 2.18 -12.48
C VAL A 79 12.06 3.29 -13.07
N LEU A 80 10.76 3.02 -13.25
CA LEU A 80 9.82 4.02 -13.76
C LEU A 80 9.71 5.21 -12.81
N LEU A 81 9.65 5.01 -11.50
CA LEU A 81 9.53 6.09 -10.51
C LEU A 81 10.79 6.95 -10.45
N VAL A 82 11.99 6.39 -10.60
CA VAL A 82 13.22 7.18 -10.77
C VAL A 82 13.08 8.09 -12.00
N ILE A 83 12.71 7.55 -13.15
CA ILE A 83 12.54 8.33 -14.39
C ILE A 83 11.44 9.39 -14.23
N GLY A 84 10.31 9.00 -13.63
CA GLY A 84 9.13 9.83 -13.45
C GLY A 84 9.37 10.99 -12.48
N LEU A 85 10.07 10.74 -11.37
CA LEU A 85 10.46 11.76 -10.40
C LEU A 85 11.54 12.68 -10.99
N MET A 86 12.51 12.13 -11.73
CA MET A 86 13.50 12.93 -12.45
C MET A 86 12.85 13.82 -13.52
N LYS A 87 11.90 13.31 -14.31
CA LYS A 87 11.28 14.08 -15.39
C LYS A 87 10.00 14.82 -14.98
N ARG A 88 9.59 14.75 -13.71
CA ARG A 88 8.36 15.36 -13.14
C ARG A 88 7.13 15.15 -14.02
N LYS A 89 6.87 13.88 -14.35
CA LYS A 89 5.72 13.49 -15.16
C LYS A 89 4.46 13.29 -14.30
N ARG A 90 3.29 13.59 -14.86
CA ARG A 90 2.00 13.43 -14.17
C ARG A 90 1.74 12.00 -13.68
N TRP A 91 2.07 11.01 -14.51
CA TRP A 91 1.86 9.59 -14.18
C TRP A 91 2.67 9.14 -12.95
N THR A 92 3.75 9.85 -12.60
CA THR A 92 4.55 9.58 -11.41
C THR A 92 3.70 9.59 -10.15
N ARG A 93 2.72 10.51 -10.07
CA ARG A 93 1.81 10.59 -8.92
C ARG A 93 1.00 9.31 -8.77
N THR A 94 0.32 8.90 -9.83
CA THR A 94 -0.53 7.70 -9.81
C THR A 94 0.33 6.46 -9.55
N LEU A 95 1.44 6.31 -10.26
CA LEU A 95 2.33 5.16 -10.08
C LEU A 95 2.89 5.10 -8.65
N SER A 96 3.24 6.23 -8.05
CA SER A 96 3.74 6.30 -6.67
C SER A 96 2.69 5.86 -5.65
N ILE A 97 1.41 6.19 -5.88
CA ILE A 97 0.30 5.76 -5.01
C ILE A 97 0.12 4.25 -5.13
N VAL A 98 0.03 3.73 -6.35
CA VAL A 98 -0.17 2.29 -6.60
C VAL A 98 0.99 1.48 -6.02
N TYR A 99 2.22 1.85 -6.37
CA TYR A 99 3.42 1.23 -5.82
C TYR A 99 3.48 1.35 -4.29
N GLY A 100 3.27 2.55 -3.76
CA GLY A 100 3.43 2.82 -2.34
C GLY A 100 2.44 2.06 -1.47
N ILE A 101 1.19 1.95 -1.90
CA ILE A 101 0.17 1.12 -1.24
C ILE A 101 0.56 -0.35 -1.34
N HIS A 102 0.87 -0.85 -2.53
CA HIS A 102 1.19 -2.26 -2.74
C HIS A 102 2.40 -2.69 -1.90
N ALA A 103 3.52 -1.97 -1.98
CA ALA A 103 4.71 -2.26 -1.18
C ALA A 103 4.44 -2.17 0.32
N ALA A 104 3.73 -1.14 0.81
CA ALA A 104 3.37 -1.08 2.22
C ALA A 104 2.54 -2.31 2.66
N THR A 105 1.59 -2.76 1.83
CA THR A 105 0.76 -3.93 2.14
C THR A 105 1.53 -5.25 2.15
N THR A 106 2.58 -5.42 1.33
CA THR A 106 3.41 -6.64 1.37
C THR A 106 4.26 -6.73 2.64
N PHE A 107 4.62 -5.59 3.26
CA PHE A 107 5.39 -5.58 4.50
C PHE A 107 4.55 -5.78 5.78
N ILE A 108 3.22 -5.68 5.72
CA ILE A 108 2.34 -5.96 6.86
C ILE A 108 2.45 -7.42 7.32
N PRO A 109 2.26 -8.45 6.45
CA PRO A 109 2.45 -9.85 6.87
C PRO A 109 3.88 -10.15 7.32
N ILE A 110 4.89 -9.53 6.69
CA ILE A 110 6.30 -9.71 7.06
C ILE A 110 6.56 -9.22 8.50
N THR A 111 6.16 -7.97 8.80
CA THR A 111 6.38 -7.37 10.12
C THR A 111 5.52 -8.04 11.20
N GLY A 112 4.29 -8.42 10.87
CA GLY A 112 3.41 -9.19 11.75
C GLY A 112 4.00 -10.56 12.10
N GLU A 113 4.50 -11.30 11.10
CA GLU A 113 5.13 -12.60 11.33
C GLU A 113 6.40 -12.48 12.18
N ILE A 114 7.24 -11.47 11.94
CA ILE A 114 8.46 -11.24 12.74
C ILE A 114 8.14 -10.98 14.21
N LEU A 115 7.11 -10.18 14.49
CA LEU A 115 6.77 -9.77 15.86
C LEU A 115 5.93 -10.80 16.61
N PHE A 116 5.05 -11.52 15.92
CA PHE A 116 3.99 -12.34 16.53
C PHE A 116 3.98 -13.80 16.07
N GLY A 117 4.77 -14.19 15.06
CA GLY A 117 4.88 -15.58 14.61
C GLY A 117 5.68 -16.47 15.57
N ARG A 118 6.47 -15.84 16.45
CA ARG A 118 7.25 -16.47 17.53
C ARG A 118 7.16 -15.60 18.78
N PRO A 119 7.52 -16.11 19.98
CA PRO A 119 7.61 -15.27 21.17
C PRO A 119 8.46 -14.02 20.91
N MET A 120 7.92 -12.85 21.24
CA MET A 120 8.59 -11.57 21.00
C MET A 120 9.87 -11.47 21.85
N THR A 121 10.98 -11.13 21.20
CA THR A 121 12.32 -11.03 21.81
C THR A 121 12.97 -9.70 21.43
N PRO A 122 14.01 -9.23 22.14
CA PRO A 122 14.78 -8.06 21.71
C PRO A 122 15.31 -8.19 20.27
N GLU A 123 15.71 -9.39 19.87
CA GLU A 123 16.15 -9.70 18.51
C GLU A 123 15.03 -9.53 17.48
N SER A 124 13.80 -9.99 17.79
CA SER A 124 12.67 -9.82 16.86
C SER A 124 12.23 -8.36 16.73
N ILE A 125 12.33 -7.56 17.80
CA ILE A 125 12.08 -6.11 17.76
C ILE A 125 13.15 -5.40 16.91
N LYS A 126 14.43 -5.74 17.11
CA LYS A 126 15.53 -5.25 16.29
C LYS A 126 15.29 -5.60 14.81
N LEU A 127 14.89 -6.84 14.53
CA LEU A 127 14.59 -7.28 13.17
C LEU A 127 13.41 -6.51 12.58
N ALA A 128 12.30 -6.36 13.30
CA ALA A 128 11.16 -5.58 12.85
C ALA A 128 11.55 -4.12 12.54
N ALA A 129 12.44 -3.52 13.34
CA ALA A 129 12.95 -2.18 13.09
C ALA A 129 13.80 -2.08 11.81
N ILE A 130 14.47 -3.14 11.39
CA ILE A 130 15.19 -3.21 10.09
C ILE A 130 14.20 -3.22 8.92
N TYR A 131 13.06 -3.89 9.06
CA TYR A 131 12.02 -3.98 8.03
C TYR A 131 11.09 -2.76 7.99
N LEU A 132 10.98 -2.01 9.10
CA LEU A 132 10.07 -0.88 9.22
C LEU A 132 10.25 0.23 8.16
N PRO A 133 11.48 0.62 7.73
CA PRO A 133 11.66 1.58 6.65
C PRO A 133 10.99 1.17 5.34
N TYR A 134 10.95 -0.13 5.04
CA TYR A 134 10.35 -0.68 3.82
C TYR A 134 8.82 -0.65 3.85
N LEU A 135 8.21 -0.59 5.05
CA LEU A 135 6.79 -0.30 5.22
C LEU A 135 6.51 1.21 5.19
N LEU A 136 7.28 1.98 5.94
CA LEU A 136 7.02 3.42 6.14
C LEU A 136 7.33 4.25 4.89
N MET A 137 8.45 4.01 4.20
CA MET A 137 8.84 4.83 3.06
C MET A 137 7.81 4.76 1.91
N PRO A 138 7.33 3.57 1.49
CA PRO A 138 6.28 3.49 0.48
C PRO A 138 4.94 4.05 0.96
N ALA A 139 4.57 3.86 2.23
CA ALA A 139 3.35 4.44 2.79
C ALA A 139 3.39 5.97 2.81
N ILE A 140 4.51 6.57 3.22
CA ILE A 140 4.73 8.03 3.20
C ILE A 140 4.69 8.55 1.76
N LEU A 141 5.29 7.83 0.81
CA LEU A 141 5.24 8.19 -0.60
C LEU A 141 3.79 8.21 -1.11
N ALA A 142 3.02 7.14 -0.87
CA ALA A 142 1.62 7.05 -1.29
C ALA A 142 0.78 8.17 -0.67
N LEU A 143 0.91 8.37 0.65
CA LEU A 143 0.18 9.41 1.38
C LEU A 143 0.51 10.81 0.84
N ARG A 144 1.80 11.10 0.63
CA ARG A 144 2.23 12.39 0.07
C ARG A 144 1.64 12.62 -1.32
N MET A 145 1.68 11.60 -2.18
CA MET A 145 1.18 11.72 -3.56
C MET A 145 -0.34 11.76 -3.61
N ALA A 146 -1.03 11.16 -2.64
CA ALA A 146 -2.48 11.26 -2.49
C ALA A 146 -2.89 12.67 -2.03
N LEU A 147 -2.27 13.19 -0.97
CA LEU A 147 -2.66 14.44 -0.31
C LEU A 147 -2.20 15.70 -1.03
N PHE A 148 -1.05 15.68 -1.69
CA PHE A 148 -0.47 16.87 -2.31
C PHE A 148 -0.43 16.78 -3.84
N PRO A 149 -0.73 17.88 -4.55
CA PRO A 149 -0.53 17.95 -5.99
C PRO A 149 0.93 17.69 -6.36
N TYR A 150 1.15 16.83 -7.37
CA TYR A 150 2.47 16.60 -7.93
C TYR A 150 2.72 17.54 -9.11
N PRO A 151 3.86 18.26 -9.18
CA PRO A 151 4.15 19.16 -10.29
C PRO A 151 4.10 18.44 -11.63
N ASP A 152 3.37 19.02 -12.59
CA ASP A 152 3.32 18.55 -13.97
C ASP A 152 3.91 19.63 -14.89
N GLN A 153 4.99 19.30 -15.58
CA GLN A 153 5.65 20.20 -16.54
C GLN A 153 5.13 20.03 -17.97
N SER A 154 4.13 19.17 -18.24
CA SER A 154 3.65 18.94 -19.60
C SER A 154 2.76 20.09 -20.11
N PRO A 155 3.16 20.81 -21.18
CA PRO A 155 2.38 21.94 -21.71
C PRO A 155 1.04 21.49 -22.29
N LEU A 156 1.05 20.32 -22.96
CA LEU A 156 -0.13 19.71 -23.58
C LEU A 156 -1.25 19.46 -22.56
N TRP A 157 -0.91 18.99 -21.35
CA TRP A 157 -1.90 18.73 -20.33
C TRP A 157 -2.56 20.00 -19.81
N GLN A 158 -1.79 21.08 -19.62
CA GLN A 158 -2.37 22.36 -19.18
C GLN A 158 -3.34 22.91 -20.22
N SER A 159 -2.94 22.93 -21.50
CA SER A 159 -3.83 23.32 -22.59
C SER A 159 -5.08 22.45 -22.69
N THR A 160 -4.94 21.13 -22.50
CA THR A 160 -6.08 20.19 -22.51
C THR A 160 -7.02 20.46 -21.33
N LYS A 161 -6.49 20.69 -20.13
CA LYS A 161 -7.28 20.96 -18.92
C LYS A 161 -8.07 22.26 -19.03
N ASP A 162 -7.45 23.31 -19.59
CA ASP A 162 -8.10 24.59 -19.82
C ASP A 162 -9.19 24.50 -20.90
N MET A 163 -8.98 23.67 -21.92
CA MET A 163 -9.98 23.42 -22.95
C MET A 163 -11.18 22.63 -22.38
N VAL A 164 -10.92 21.53 -21.67
CA VAL A 164 -11.95 20.66 -21.09
C VAL A 164 -12.80 21.40 -20.06
N SER A 165 -12.18 22.24 -19.22
CA SER A 165 -12.91 23.01 -18.20
C SER A 165 -13.87 24.07 -18.79
N LYS A 166 -13.62 24.52 -20.03
CA LYS A 166 -14.52 25.43 -20.76
C LYS A 166 -15.67 24.69 -21.44
N ILE A 167 -15.46 23.43 -21.83
CA ILE A 167 -16.44 22.63 -22.59
C ILE A 167 -17.41 21.90 -21.65
N VAL A 168 -16.92 21.39 -20.51
CA VAL A 168 -17.72 20.58 -19.58
C VAL A 168 -18.24 21.45 -18.43
N PRO A 169 -19.55 21.71 -18.33
CA PRO A 169 -20.11 22.47 -17.23
C PRO A 169 -19.88 21.72 -15.90
N SER A 170 -19.33 22.41 -14.90
CA SER A 170 -19.01 21.83 -13.58
C SER A 170 -20.22 21.39 -12.76
N ASN A 171 -21.44 21.66 -13.24
CA ASN A 171 -22.68 21.59 -12.46
C ASN A 171 -23.69 20.56 -12.99
N THR A 172 -23.29 19.64 -13.86
CA THR A 172 -24.19 18.58 -14.31
C THR A 172 -24.38 17.54 -13.20
N ARG A 173 -25.62 17.37 -12.72
CA ARG A 173 -25.95 16.23 -11.86
C ARG A 173 -25.63 14.95 -12.62
N PRO A 174 -24.92 14.01 -11.99
CA PRO A 174 -24.59 12.78 -12.67
C PRO A 174 -25.82 11.91 -12.89
N PRO A 175 -25.81 11.09 -13.95
CA PRO A 175 -26.90 10.17 -14.21
C PRO A 175 -27.07 9.19 -13.05
N SER A 176 -28.27 8.65 -12.90
CA SER A 176 -28.57 7.62 -11.89
C SER A 176 -27.60 6.44 -12.00
N LEU A 177 -27.36 5.74 -10.88
CA LEU A 177 -26.41 4.62 -10.84
C LEU A 177 -26.73 3.51 -11.86
N LEU A 178 -28.03 3.28 -12.13
CA LEU A 178 -28.50 2.31 -13.14
C LEU A 178 -28.08 2.66 -14.57
N ARG A 179 -27.75 3.93 -14.84
CA ARG A 179 -27.22 4.37 -16.14
C ARG A 179 -25.68 4.36 -16.18
N ARG A 180 -25.03 3.87 -15.11
CA ARG A 180 -23.58 3.80 -14.93
C ARG A 180 -23.19 2.36 -14.56
N PRO A 181 -23.21 1.42 -15.52
CA PRO A 181 -23.08 -0.01 -15.23
C PRO A 181 -21.77 -0.36 -14.50
N PHE A 182 -20.66 0.28 -14.83
CA PHE A 182 -19.39 0.05 -14.13
C PHE A 182 -19.40 0.55 -12.69
N ASP A 183 -19.93 1.75 -12.43
CA ASP A 183 -20.08 2.27 -11.07
C ASP A 183 -21.00 1.37 -10.23
N LEU A 184 -22.06 0.83 -10.84
CA LEU A 184 -22.94 -0.14 -10.18
C LEU A 184 -22.18 -1.41 -9.81
N VAL A 185 -21.36 -1.96 -10.72
CA VAL A 185 -20.51 -3.12 -10.42
C VAL A 185 -19.57 -2.84 -9.24
N TYR A 186 -18.91 -1.67 -9.20
CA TYR A 186 -18.03 -1.30 -8.09
C TYR A 186 -18.80 -1.14 -6.77
N VAL A 187 -19.96 -0.50 -6.79
CA VAL A 187 -20.79 -0.36 -5.59
C VAL A 187 -21.23 -1.72 -5.07
N LEU A 188 -21.69 -2.62 -5.94
CA LEU A 188 -22.08 -3.97 -5.55
C LEU A 188 -20.88 -4.77 -5.00
N TYR A 189 -19.73 -4.65 -5.64
CA TYR A 189 -18.49 -5.26 -5.16
C TYR A 189 -18.15 -4.78 -3.75
N PHE A 190 -17.98 -3.47 -3.53
CA PHE A 190 -17.61 -2.93 -2.22
C PHE A 190 -18.68 -3.21 -1.16
N PHE A 191 -19.96 -3.09 -1.51
CA PHE A 191 -21.06 -3.34 -0.60
C PHE A 191 -21.11 -4.81 -0.16
N SER A 192 -20.91 -5.76 -1.10
CA SER A 192 -20.89 -7.19 -0.77
C SER A 192 -19.72 -7.59 0.12
N HIS A 193 -18.58 -6.90 0.03
CA HIS A 193 -17.43 -7.20 0.87
C HIS A 193 -17.61 -6.76 2.32
N VAL A 194 -18.41 -5.73 2.60
CA VAL A 194 -18.64 -5.28 3.98
C VAL A 194 -19.15 -6.41 4.89
N PRO A 195 -20.26 -7.13 4.59
CA PRO A 195 -20.70 -8.24 5.42
C PRO A 195 -19.75 -9.45 5.33
N ILE A 196 -19.01 -9.64 4.23
CA ILE A 196 -18.02 -10.72 4.11
C ILE A 196 -16.89 -10.50 5.13
N THR A 197 -16.25 -9.33 5.09
CA THR A 197 -15.18 -8.96 6.01
C THR A 197 -15.64 -8.98 7.46
N VAL A 198 -16.83 -8.43 7.74
CA VAL A 198 -17.35 -8.32 9.12
C VAL A 198 -17.80 -9.66 9.68
N LEU A 199 -18.38 -10.57 8.89
CA LEU A 199 -18.94 -11.82 9.41
C LEU A 199 -18.04 -13.03 9.24
N PHE A 200 -17.13 -13.04 8.25
CA PHE A 200 -16.31 -14.19 7.91
C PHE A 200 -14.83 -13.91 8.15
N ASP A 201 -14.25 -12.90 7.51
CA ASP A 201 -12.79 -12.68 7.59
C ASP A 201 -12.35 -12.29 9.01
N ALA A 202 -13.12 -11.41 9.67
CA ALA A 202 -12.88 -10.98 11.04
C ALA A 202 -12.83 -12.13 12.07
N GLN A 203 -13.38 -13.32 11.77
CA GLN A 203 -13.30 -14.48 12.67
C GLN A 203 -11.84 -14.97 12.87
N SER A 204 -10.90 -14.58 12.01
CA SER A 204 -9.47 -14.87 12.17
C SER A 204 -8.80 -14.07 13.29
N ILE A 205 -9.38 -12.92 13.69
CA ILE A 205 -8.81 -11.97 14.65
C ILE A 205 -9.70 -11.69 15.87
N VAL A 206 -11.01 -11.97 15.77
CA VAL A 206 -11.99 -11.76 16.86
C VAL A 206 -12.45 -13.12 17.40
N PRO A 207 -12.68 -13.27 18.72
CA PRO A 207 -13.21 -14.50 19.30
C PRO A 207 -14.52 -14.94 18.64
N ARG A 208 -14.68 -16.25 18.43
CA ARG A 208 -15.78 -16.84 17.66
C ARG A 208 -17.15 -16.64 18.32
N GLU A 209 -17.18 -16.39 19.62
CA GLU A 209 -18.38 -16.15 20.43
C GLU A 209 -19.09 -14.84 20.06
N VAL A 210 -18.37 -13.91 19.42
CA VAL A 210 -18.94 -12.63 18.97
C VAL A 210 -19.84 -12.83 17.74
N PHE A 211 -19.65 -13.91 16.99
CA PHE A 211 -20.31 -14.13 15.71
C PHE A 211 -21.54 -15.03 15.81
N PRO A 212 -22.53 -14.86 14.93
CA PRO A 212 -23.67 -15.78 14.86
C PRO A 212 -23.22 -17.22 14.57
N ALA A 213 -23.87 -18.19 15.22
CA ALA A 213 -23.55 -19.62 15.06
C ALA A 213 -23.61 -20.12 13.60
N TRP A 214 -24.48 -19.52 12.79
CA TRP A 214 -24.58 -19.87 11.37
C TRP A 214 -23.34 -19.40 10.58
N ALA A 215 -22.72 -18.28 10.94
CA ALA A 215 -21.56 -17.72 10.24
C ALA A 215 -20.28 -18.50 10.60
N THR A 216 -20.12 -18.84 11.88
CA THR A 216 -19.02 -19.71 12.34
C THR A 216 -19.19 -21.12 11.79
N GLY A 217 -20.41 -21.67 11.78
CA GLY A 217 -20.73 -22.96 11.17
C GLY A 217 -20.46 -23.00 9.65
N ALA A 218 -20.75 -21.91 8.94
CA ALA A 218 -20.43 -21.77 7.52
C ALA A 218 -18.92 -21.75 7.26
N MET A 219 -18.14 -21.05 8.10
CA MET A 219 -16.67 -21.06 8.02
C MET A 219 -16.09 -22.45 8.28
N ASP A 220 -16.62 -23.17 9.27
CA ASP A 220 -16.17 -24.54 9.56
C ASP A 220 -16.50 -25.51 8.42
N TRP A 221 -17.68 -25.34 7.81
CA TRP A 221 -18.06 -26.11 6.63
C TRP A 221 -17.12 -25.79 5.45
N HIS A 222 -16.88 -24.51 5.16
CA HIS A 222 -15.98 -24.06 4.10
C HIS A 222 -14.57 -24.64 4.29
N ALA A 223 -14.02 -24.48 5.50
CA ALA A 223 -12.68 -24.95 5.86
C ALA A 223 -12.53 -26.47 5.64
N ARG A 224 -13.54 -27.26 6.01
CA ARG A 224 -13.51 -28.73 5.82
C ARG A 224 -13.70 -29.15 4.38
N VAL A 225 -14.71 -28.62 3.70
CA VAL A 225 -15.07 -29.05 2.33
C VAL A 225 -13.98 -28.69 1.34
N ASN A 226 -13.38 -27.50 1.48
CA ASN A 226 -12.34 -27.03 0.57
C ASN A 226 -10.93 -27.40 1.03
N SER A 227 -10.78 -28.07 2.18
CA SER A 227 -9.48 -28.33 2.82
C SER A 227 -8.64 -27.05 2.95
N ASP A 228 -9.29 -25.94 3.32
CA ASP A 228 -8.66 -24.64 3.40
C ASP A 228 -7.76 -24.56 4.64
N HIS A 229 -6.49 -24.85 4.43
CA HIS A 229 -5.48 -24.84 5.49
C HIS A 229 -5.23 -23.44 6.08
N LEU A 230 -5.51 -22.35 5.37
CA LEU A 230 -5.28 -20.99 5.89
C LEU A 230 -6.31 -20.65 6.95
N VAL A 231 -7.58 -20.96 6.68
CA VAL A 231 -8.67 -20.79 7.65
C VAL A 231 -8.49 -21.75 8.84
N GLN A 232 -8.04 -22.98 8.60
CA GLN A 232 -7.84 -23.96 9.67
C GLN A 232 -6.62 -23.65 10.56
N ALA A 233 -5.47 -23.32 9.97
CA ALA A 233 -4.24 -23.09 10.70
C ALA A 233 -4.12 -21.66 11.24
N ASN A 234 -4.79 -20.71 10.59
CA ASN A 234 -4.79 -19.28 10.93
C ASN A 234 -3.39 -18.72 11.23
N PRO A 235 -2.42 -18.84 10.31
CA PRO A 235 -1.04 -18.45 10.58
C PRO A 235 -0.89 -16.94 10.73
N THR A 236 0.11 -16.50 11.49
CA THR A 236 0.27 -15.08 11.88
C THR A 236 0.34 -14.12 10.69
N TRP A 237 1.06 -14.44 9.62
CA TRP A 237 1.10 -13.61 8.41
C TRP A 237 -0.28 -13.46 7.74
N PHE A 238 -1.13 -14.48 7.79
CA PHE A 238 -2.49 -14.44 7.24
C PHE A 238 -3.37 -13.55 8.12
N VAL A 239 -3.29 -13.73 9.44
CA VAL A 239 -3.95 -12.86 10.43
C VAL A 239 -3.56 -11.39 10.23
N ALA A 240 -2.28 -11.10 9.99
CA ALA A 240 -1.79 -9.75 9.75
C ALA A 240 -2.41 -9.11 8.48
N LEU A 241 -2.64 -9.90 7.42
CA LEU A 241 -3.37 -9.43 6.24
C LEU A 241 -4.84 -9.16 6.55
N VAL A 242 -5.51 -10.00 7.35
CA VAL A 242 -6.89 -9.75 7.75
C VAL A 242 -7.01 -8.54 8.68
N VAL A 243 -6.02 -8.28 9.55
CA VAL A 243 -5.95 -7.02 10.31
C VAL A 243 -5.87 -5.82 9.36
N CYS A 244 -5.05 -5.90 8.31
CA CYS A 244 -5.00 -4.87 7.27
C CYS A 244 -6.36 -4.69 6.58
N GLU A 245 -7.05 -5.79 6.28
CA GLU A 245 -8.38 -5.75 5.69
C GLU A 245 -9.38 -5.03 6.60
N CYS A 246 -9.47 -5.42 7.86
CA CYS A 246 -10.39 -4.83 8.83
C CYS A 246 -10.08 -3.36 9.12
N LEU A 247 -8.80 -2.97 9.22
CA LEU A 247 -8.39 -1.62 9.63
C LEU A 247 -8.27 -0.63 8.47
N LEU A 248 -7.89 -1.08 7.27
CA LEU A 248 -7.65 -0.20 6.13
C LEU A 248 -8.70 -0.40 5.02
N GLN A 249 -8.97 -1.64 4.64
CA GLN A 249 -9.81 -1.95 3.49
C GLN A 249 -11.30 -1.73 3.79
N LEU A 250 -11.79 -2.21 4.93
CA LEU A 250 -13.19 -2.09 5.33
C LEU A 250 -13.66 -0.62 5.44
N PRO A 251 -12.95 0.30 6.12
CA PRO A 251 -13.34 1.72 6.11
C PRO A 251 -13.33 2.31 4.70
N THR A 252 -12.39 1.89 3.86
CA THR A 252 -12.26 2.36 2.49
C THR A 252 -13.43 1.89 1.62
N PHE A 253 -13.93 0.66 1.81
CA PHE A 253 -15.14 0.16 1.14
C PHE A 253 -16.36 1.02 1.43
N LEU A 254 -16.57 1.41 2.68
CA LEU A 254 -17.68 2.29 3.06
C LEU A 254 -17.56 3.67 2.39
N VAL A 255 -16.35 4.24 2.38
CA VAL A 255 -16.06 5.50 1.69
C VAL A 255 -16.32 5.38 0.18
N PHE A 256 -15.93 4.28 -0.45
CA PHE A 256 -16.16 4.07 -1.87
C PHE A 256 -17.62 3.85 -2.21
N VAL A 257 -18.37 3.03 -1.47
CA VAL A 257 -19.82 2.90 -1.64
C VAL A 257 -20.48 4.27 -1.59
N TYR A 258 -20.17 5.06 -0.56
CA TYR A 258 -20.67 6.43 -0.42
C TYR A 258 -20.27 7.31 -1.61
N ALA A 259 -18.99 7.32 -1.98
CA ALA A 259 -18.47 8.16 -3.04
C ALA A 259 -19.08 7.85 -4.41
N PHE A 260 -19.29 6.58 -4.75
CA PHE A 260 -19.88 6.17 -6.03
C PHE A 260 -21.41 6.36 -6.07
N MET A 261 -22.10 6.12 -4.95
CA MET A 261 -23.54 6.34 -4.83
C MET A 261 -23.89 7.81 -4.97
N TYR A 262 -23.19 8.67 -4.24
CA TYR A 262 -23.47 10.10 -4.21
C TYR A 262 -22.70 10.90 -5.25
N GLN A 263 -21.79 10.25 -6.00
CA GLN A 263 -20.82 10.90 -6.88
C GLN A 263 -20.34 12.20 -6.25
N VAL A 264 -19.53 12.10 -5.19
CA VAL A 264 -18.88 13.28 -4.65
C VAL A 264 -18.04 13.87 -5.80
N SER A 265 -18.62 14.87 -6.46
CA SER A 265 -18.10 15.61 -7.60
C SER A 265 -16.99 16.56 -7.12
N LYS A 266 -16.05 16.02 -6.33
CA LYS A 266 -14.86 16.70 -5.82
C LYS A 266 -13.59 15.93 -6.09
N VAL A 267 -13.57 14.96 -7.01
CA VAL A 267 -12.31 14.29 -7.42
C VAL A 267 -11.42 15.22 -8.28
N THR A 268 -11.93 16.37 -8.72
CA THR A 268 -11.13 17.48 -9.29
C THR A 268 -11.21 18.79 -8.48
N SER A 269 -11.87 18.77 -7.32
CA SER A 269 -11.88 19.85 -6.35
C SER A 269 -11.77 19.32 -4.92
N LEU A 270 -10.63 18.67 -4.61
CA LEU A 270 -9.99 19.04 -3.34
C LEU A 270 -9.98 20.58 -3.33
N PRO A 271 -10.47 21.22 -2.26
CA PRO A 271 -10.53 22.67 -2.23
C PRO A 271 -9.17 23.19 -2.69
N SER A 272 -9.16 23.99 -3.76
CA SER A 272 -8.09 24.95 -3.98
C SER A 272 -7.69 25.46 -2.61
N CYS A 273 -6.43 25.29 -2.26
CA CYS A 273 -5.80 25.32 -0.93
C CYS A 273 -6.13 26.52 0.00
N LYS A 274 -7.35 27.02 0.09
CA LYS A 274 -7.75 28.09 1.01
C LYS A 274 -7.83 27.60 2.45
N GLY A 275 -8.17 26.33 2.67
CA GLY A 275 -8.14 25.70 4.00
C GLY A 275 -6.72 25.38 4.49
N LEU A 276 -5.79 25.04 3.58
CA LEU A 276 -4.38 24.77 3.91
C LEU A 276 -3.51 26.03 3.97
N GLU A 277 -3.90 27.12 3.29
CA GLU A 277 -3.32 28.45 3.50
C GLU A 277 -3.65 28.97 4.91
N LEU A 278 -4.84 28.69 5.44
CA LEU A 278 -5.18 29.02 6.81
C LEU A 278 -4.33 28.22 7.81
N GLY A 279 -4.07 26.93 7.54
CA GLY A 279 -3.17 26.10 8.34
C GLY A 279 -1.71 26.59 8.31
N HIS A 280 -1.18 26.96 7.14
CA HIS A 280 0.17 27.53 7.02
C HIS A 280 0.29 28.92 7.65
N GLN A 281 -0.72 29.78 7.53
CA GLN A 281 -0.73 31.09 8.18
C GLN A 281 -0.84 30.97 9.70
N THR A 282 -1.63 30.01 10.20
CA THR A 282 -1.77 29.78 11.66
C THR A 282 -0.50 29.15 12.24
N ALA A 283 0.15 28.22 11.53
CA ALA A 283 1.43 27.63 11.93
C ALA A 283 2.59 28.65 11.89
N ALA A 284 2.60 29.54 10.88
CA ALA A 284 3.59 30.62 10.80
C ALA A 284 3.40 31.68 11.90
N LYS A 285 2.14 32.01 12.27
CA LYS A 285 1.83 32.94 13.37
C LYS A 285 2.15 32.35 14.74
N LEU A 286 1.95 31.04 14.93
CA LEU A 286 2.32 30.34 16.17
C LEU A 286 3.84 30.21 16.31
N MET A 287 4.58 30.00 15.22
CA MET A 287 6.05 30.01 15.25
C MET A 287 6.66 31.40 15.44
N SER A 288 6.01 32.47 14.99
CA SER A 288 6.46 33.86 15.26
C SER A 288 6.12 34.37 16.67
N LEU A 289 5.26 33.65 17.42
CA LEU A 289 4.94 33.93 18.82
C LEU A 289 5.78 33.07 19.80
N ALA A 290 6.57 32.13 19.26
CA ALA A 290 7.46 31.23 20.00
C ALA A 290 8.95 31.62 19.90
N VAL A 291 9.23 32.84 19.44
CA VAL A 291 10.53 33.54 19.50
C VAL A 291 10.30 34.81 20.31
#